data_AF-A0A9E6W9U8-F1
#
_entry.id   AF-A0A9E6W9U8-F1
#
_cell.length_a   1.000
_cell.length_b   1.000
_cell.length_c   1.000
_cell.angle_alpha   90.00
_cell.angle_beta   90.00
_cell.angle_gamma   90.00
#
_symmetry.space_group_name_H-M   'P 1'
#
loop_
_entity.id
_entity.type
_entity.pdbx_description
1 polymer ?
#
loop_
_entity_poly.entity_id
_entity_poly.type
_entity_poly.pdbx_seq_one_letter_code
_entity_poly.pdbx_strand_id
1 'polypeptide(L)'
;MTKQTHNLQKKEITLNYSIGILLRSYTRAIQKQEKFTGSLFQQHTQTKPLIDEIKIEQSYWNTAFGTQIYISEGKSYLQTCIEYIHHNPVYSGLVKSAEDWEFSSFRDFAG
;
A
#
# COMPACT_ATOMS: atom_id res chain seq x y z
N MET A 1 25.53 -13.99 -44.49
CA MET A 1 25.18 -12.96 -43.48
C MET A 1 24.20 -13.56 -42.48
N THR A 2 24.71 -14.17 -41.42
CA THR A 2 23.92 -14.78 -40.34
C THR A 2 23.39 -13.69 -39.43
N LYS A 3 22.07 -13.49 -39.41
CA LYS A 3 21.40 -12.59 -38.47
C LYS A 3 21.55 -13.17 -37.06
N GLN A 4 22.27 -12.48 -36.19
CA GLN A 4 22.28 -12.79 -34.76
C GLN A 4 20.87 -12.53 -34.22
N THR A 5 20.15 -13.59 -33.85
CA THR A 5 18.90 -13.50 -33.10
C THR A 5 19.25 -13.04 -31.69
N HIS A 6 19.09 -11.73 -31.42
CA HIS A 6 19.18 -11.21 -30.06
C HIS A 6 18.09 -11.87 -29.20
N ASN A 7 18.53 -12.66 -28.23
CA ASN A 7 17.68 -13.25 -27.21
C ASN A 7 17.12 -12.11 -26.35
N LEU A 8 15.86 -11.74 -26.59
CA LEU A 8 15.13 -10.75 -25.81
C LEU A 8 14.79 -11.36 -24.44
N GLN A 9 15.76 -11.37 -23.53
CA GLN A 9 15.48 -11.71 -22.14
C GLN A 9 14.53 -10.65 -21.57
N LYS A 10 13.28 -11.07 -21.30
CA LYS A 10 12.25 -10.23 -20.70
C LYS A 10 12.71 -9.85 -19.29
N LYS A 11 13.12 -8.60 -19.12
CA LYS A 11 13.50 -8.06 -17.80
C LYS A 11 12.29 -8.14 -16.87
N GLU A 12 12.45 -8.80 -15.74
CA GLU A 12 11.41 -8.89 -14.71
C GLU A 12 11.16 -7.49 -14.10
N ILE A 13 9.90 -7.08 -14.09
CA ILE A 13 9.47 -5.80 -13.49
C ILE A 13 9.04 -6.11 -12.07
N THR A 14 9.87 -5.70 -11.10
CA THR A 14 9.53 -5.82 -9.68
C THR A 14 8.64 -4.66 -9.24
N LEU A 15 7.90 -4.86 -8.14
CA LEU A 15 7.08 -3.81 -7.54
C LEU A 15 7.91 -2.56 -7.23
N ASN A 16 9.07 -2.70 -6.60
CA ASN A 16 9.97 -1.59 -6.29
C ASN A 16 10.42 -0.82 -7.54
N TYR A 17 10.71 -1.54 -8.63
CA TYR A 17 11.06 -0.91 -9.90
C TYR A 17 9.88 -0.13 -10.49
N SER A 18 8.67 -0.69 -10.43
CA SER A 18 7.45 -0.02 -10.92
C SER A 18 7.12 1.25 -10.11
N ILE A 19 7.26 1.22 -8.77
CA ILE A 19 7.12 2.39 -7.90
C ILE A 19 8.16 3.45 -8.26
N GLY A 20 9.42 3.04 -8.50
CA GLY A 20 10.48 3.96 -8.94
C GLY A 20 10.17 4.64 -10.28
N ILE A 21 9.52 3.94 -11.22
CA ILE A 21 9.04 4.54 -12.47
C ILE A 21 7.93 5.56 -12.18
N LEU A 22 6.94 5.19 -11.36
CA LEU A 22 5.80 6.04 -11.00
C LEU A 22 6.25 7.36 -10.36
N LEU A 23 7.13 7.29 -9.36
CA LEU A 23 7.62 8.48 -8.65
C LEU A 23 8.43 9.40 -9.58
N ARG A 24 9.26 8.81 -10.47
CA ARG A 24 10.06 9.57 -11.44
C ARG A 24 9.19 10.22 -12.50
N SER A 25 8.19 9.52 -13.02
CA SER A 25 7.30 10.07 -14.05
C SER A 25 6.49 11.23 -13.49
N TYR A 26 5.94 11.07 -12.28
CA TYR A 26 5.22 12.12 -11.57
C TYR A 26 6.10 13.36 -11.30
N THR A 27 7.31 13.15 -10.77
CA THR A 27 8.27 14.24 -10.51
C THR A 27 8.56 15.05 -11.79
N ARG A 28 8.81 14.36 -12.91
CA ARG A 28 9.07 15.02 -14.21
C ARG A 28 7.88 15.83 -14.70
N ALA A 29 6.66 15.30 -14.53
CA ALA A 29 5.44 15.99 -14.93
C ALA A 29 5.25 17.30 -14.15
N ILE A 30 5.35 17.24 -12.82
CA ILE A 30 5.20 18.41 -11.94
C ILE A 30 6.30 19.45 -12.19
N GLN A 31 7.55 19.02 -12.33
CA GLN A 31 8.66 19.93 -12.63
C GLN A 31 8.47 20.68 -13.95
N LYS A 32 7.95 19.98 -14.98
CA LYS A 32 7.61 20.59 -16.25
C LYS A 32 6.46 21.59 -16.13
N GLN A 33 5.42 21.25 -15.35
CA GLN A 33 4.26 22.11 -15.12
C GLN A 33 4.65 23.41 -14.40
N GLU A 34 5.39 23.27 -13.30
CA GLU A 34 5.74 24.36 -12.40
C GLU A 34 7.07 25.06 -12.77
N LYS A 35 7.74 24.63 -13.85
CA LYS A 35 8.99 25.19 -14.38
C LYS A 35 10.15 25.26 -13.37
N PHE A 36 10.35 24.20 -12.58
CA PHE A 36 11.47 24.07 -11.65
C PHE A 36 12.16 22.71 -11.74
N THR A 37 13.26 22.54 -11.01
CA THR A 37 14.02 21.29 -10.93
C THR A 37 14.36 20.96 -9.47
N GLY A 38 14.55 19.68 -9.15
CA GLY A 38 14.92 19.24 -7.79
C GLY A 38 14.44 17.84 -7.41
N SER A 39 14.51 17.50 -6.13
CA SER A 39 13.84 16.31 -5.58
C SER A 39 12.45 16.69 -5.11
N LEU A 40 11.42 15.95 -5.53
CA LEU A 40 10.04 16.16 -5.06
C LEU A 40 9.68 15.24 -3.88
N PHE A 41 10.27 14.04 -3.85
CA PHE A 41 10.02 13.04 -2.83
C PHE A 41 11.22 12.90 -1.89
N GLN A 42 10.94 12.48 -0.66
CA GLN A 42 11.99 12.04 0.26
C GLN A 42 12.68 10.79 -0.29
N GLN A 43 13.98 10.66 -0.02
CA GLN A 43 14.73 9.47 -0.42
C GLN A 43 14.34 8.28 0.46
N HIS A 44 14.26 7.11 -0.17
CA HIS A 44 13.91 5.82 0.45
C HIS A 44 12.48 5.75 1.00
N THR A 45 11.71 4.78 0.50
CA THR A 45 10.36 4.50 0.99
C THR A 45 10.43 3.57 2.19
N GLN A 46 9.62 3.86 3.23
CA GLN A 46 9.49 2.98 4.38
C GLN A 46 8.50 1.86 4.08
N THR A 47 8.79 0.66 4.58
CA THR A 47 7.90 -0.49 4.50
C THR A 47 7.79 -1.12 5.88
N LYS A 48 6.57 -1.54 6.26
CA LYS A 48 6.31 -2.28 7.49
C LYS A 48 5.54 -3.55 7.13
N PRO A 49 5.95 -4.73 7.64
CA PRO A 49 5.17 -5.94 7.47
C PRO A 49 3.82 -5.78 8.18
N LEU A 50 2.74 -6.30 7.58
CA LEU A 50 1.41 -6.28 8.19
C LEU A 50 1.20 -7.41 9.20
N ILE A 51 2.05 -8.43 9.13
CA ILE A 51 2.01 -9.63 9.96
C ILE A 51 3.46 -9.87 10.37
N ASP A 52 3.75 -9.81 11.67
CA ASP A 52 5.11 -10.03 12.18
C ASP A 52 5.50 -11.51 12.11
N GLU A 53 4.54 -12.42 12.32
CA GLU A 53 4.74 -13.87 12.22
C GLU A 53 3.51 -14.55 11.60
N ILE A 54 3.71 -15.34 10.53
CA ILE A 54 2.66 -16.22 9.99
C ILE A 54 2.55 -17.43 10.93
N LYS A 55 1.88 -17.26 12.06
CA LYS A 55 1.42 -18.41 12.86
C LYS A 55 0.14 -18.90 12.20
N ILE A 56 0.25 -19.96 11.41
CA ILE A 56 -0.93 -20.71 10.94
C ILE A 56 -1.45 -21.53 12.13
N GLU A 57 -2.01 -20.85 13.12
CA GLU A 57 -2.83 -21.51 14.13
C GLU A 57 -4.25 -21.61 13.57
N GLN A 58 -4.81 -22.82 13.63
CA GLN A 58 -6.18 -23.05 13.17
C GLN A 58 -7.11 -22.21 14.05
N SER A 59 -7.91 -21.33 13.46
CA SER A 59 -8.90 -20.51 14.18
C SER A 59 -10.07 -21.32 14.73
N TYR A 60 -10.00 -22.66 14.67
CA TYR A 60 -11.01 -23.57 15.12
C TYR A 60 -10.40 -24.88 15.61
N TRP A 61 -11.07 -25.53 16.55
CA TRP A 61 -10.74 -26.86 17.07
C TRP A 61 -12.00 -27.71 17.16
N ASN A 62 -11.89 -28.97 16.76
CA ASN A 62 -12.98 -29.93 16.93
C ASN A 62 -12.98 -30.46 18.36
N THR A 63 -14.11 -30.35 19.03
CA THR A 63 -14.37 -30.87 20.37
C THR A 63 -15.39 -32.00 20.29
N ALA A 64 -15.52 -32.79 21.36
CA ALA A 64 -16.54 -33.84 21.45
C ALA A 64 -17.99 -33.32 21.31
N PHE A 65 -18.20 -32.00 21.42
CA PHE A 65 -19.51 -31.34 21.39
C PHE A 65 -19.69 -30.39 20.19
N GLY A 66 -18.76 -30.39 19.22
CA GLY A 66 -18.81 -29.53 18.02
C GLY A 66 -17.51 -28.77 17.76
N THR A 67 -17.53 -27.80 16.85
CA THR A 67 -16.35 -26.98 16.50
C THR A 67 -16.31 -25.70 17.35
N GLN A 68 -15.23 -25.49 18.09
CA GLN A 68 -14.99 -24.25 18.82
C GLN A 68 -14.12 -23.34 17.95
N ILE A 69 -14.59 -22.12 17.71
CA ILE A 69 -13.91 -21.12 16.86
C ILE A 69 -13.28 -20.06 17.77
N TYR A 70 -12.00 -19.78 17.59
CA TYR A 70 -11.32 -18.66 18.23
C TYR A 70 -11.40 -17.43 17.33
N ILE A 71 -12.15 -16.44 17.78
CA ILE A 71 -12.21 -15.12 17.18
C ILE A 71 -11.34 -14.23 18.07
N SER A 72 -10.20 -13.75 17.57
CA SER A 72 -9.36 -12.84 18.35
C SER A 72 -10.15 -11.58 18.68
N GLU A 73 -10.34 -11.31 19.97
CA GLU A 73 -10.96 -10.06 20.41
C GLU A 73 -9.97 -8.90 20.17
N GLY A 74 -10.29 -7.99 19.24
CA GLY A 74 -9.49 -6.79 18.98
C GLY A 74 -9.44 -6.36 17.51
N LYS A 75 -8.98 -5.13 17.27
CA LYS A 75 -8.68 -4.63 15.91
C LYS A 75 -7.39 -5.27 15.42
N SER A 76 -7.39 -5.79 14.20
CA SER A 76 -6.15 -6.27 13.57
C SER A 76 -5.18 -5.11 13.29
N TYR A 77 -3.89 -5.42 13.11
CA TYR A 77 -2.91 -4.40 12.70
C TYR A 77 -3.31 -3.77 11.36
N LEU A 78 -3.79 -4.58 10.40
CA LEU A 78 -4.30 -4.09 9.12
C LEU A 78 -5.47 -3.10 9.31
N GLN A 79 -6.43 -3.42 10.16
CA GLN A 79 -7.55 -2.53 10.45
C GLN A 79 -7.06 -1.19 11.03
N THR A 80 -6.09 -1.25 11.94
CA THR A 80 -5.44 -0.05 12.49
C THR A 80 -4.74 0.76 11.41
N CYS A 81 -4.03 0.12 10.47
CA CYS A 81 -3.38 0.80 9.35
C CYS A 81 -4.38 1.47 8.40
N ILE A 82 -5.48 0.79 8.05
CA ILE A 82 -6.52 1.33 7.18
C ILE A 82 -7.17 2.55 7.83
N GLU A 83 -7.55 2.43 9.10
CA GLU A 83 -8.14 3.53 9.88
C GLU A 83 -7.19 4.72 9.97
N TYR A 84 -5.91 4.47 10.23
CA TYR A 84 -4.88 5.51 10.24
C TYR A 84 -4.77 6.24 8.90
N ILE A 85 -4.67 5.51 7.79
CA ILE A 85 -4.53 6.09 6.44
C ILE A 85 -5.72 7.02 6.14
N HIS A 86 -6.94 6.59 6.47
CA HIS A 86 -8.15 7.36 6.23
C HIS A 86 -8.31 8.57 7.14
N HIS A 87 -7.80 8.52 8.37
CA HIS A 87 -7.86 9.64 9.30
C HIS A 87 -6.67 10.60 9.19
N ASN A 88 -5.63 10.29 8.40
CA ASN A 88 -4.49 11.19 8.17
C ASN A 88 -4.91 12.63 7.77
N PRO A 89 -5.88 12.85 6.88
CA PRO A 89 -6.36 14.19 6.53
C PRO A 89 -6.99 14.93 7.71
N VAL A 90 -7.70 14.21 8.59
CA VAL A 90 -8.30 14.77 9.81
C VAL A 90 -7.21 15.11 10.84
N TYR A 91 -6.28 14.19 11.09
CA TYR A 91 -5.19 14.38 12.05
C TYR A 91 -4.21 15.47 11.65
N SER A 92 -4.03 15.71 10.35
CA SER A 92 -3.24 16.83 9.82
C SER A 92 -4.01 18.15 9.75
N GLY A 93 -5.29 18.16 10.13
CA GLY A 93 -6.13 19.36 10.14
C GLY A 93 -6.55 19.85 8.74
N LEU A 94 -6.45 19.01 7.71
CA LEU A 94 -6.85 19.36 6.34
C LEU A 94 -8.37 19.36 6.18
N VAL A 95 -9.07 18.48 6.89
CA VAL A 95 -10.53 18.33 6.87
C VAL A 95 -11.09 18.04 8.26
N LYS A 96 -12.40 18.25 8.45
CA LYS A 96 -13.09 17.95 9.71
C LYS A 96 -13.52 16.50 9.82
N SER A 97 -13.85 15.87 8.69
CA SER A 97 -14.26 14.47 8.61
C SER A 97 -13.48 13.74 7.51
N ALA A 98 -13.30 12.42 7.65
CA ALA A 98 -12.54 11.63 6.67
C ALA A 98 -13.25 11.57 5.30
N GLU A 99 -14.58 11.62 5.29
CA GLU A 99 -15.44 11.69 4.11
C GLU A 99 -15.18 12.90 3.22
N ASP A 100 -14.74 14.01 3.83
CA ASP A 100 -14.53 15.28 3.15
C ASP A 100 -13.24 15.25 2.30
N TRP A 101 -12.36 14.27 2.51
CA TRP A 101 -11.09 14.17 1.78
C TRP A 101 -11.24 13.37 0.48
N GLU A 102 -11.44 14.09 -0.62
CA GLU A 102 -11.67 13.51 -1.96
C GLU A 102 -10.50 12.66 -2.47
N PHE A 103 -9.27 12.91 -2.01
CA PHE A 103 -8.07 12.19 -2.43
C PHE A 103 -7.82 10.92 -1.59
N SER A 104 -8.87 10.29 -1.07
CA SER A 104 -8.80 8.98 -0.41
C SER A 104 -9.90 8.06 -0.87
N SER A 105 -9.68 6.75 -0.71
CA SER A 105 -10.69 5.71 -0.93
C SER A 105 -11.68 5.57 0.23
N PHE A 106 -11.76 6.55 1.15
CA PHE A 106 -12.60 6.43 2.35
C PHE A 106 -14.08 6.31 2.00
N ARG A 107 -14.54 7.04 0.97
CA ARG A 107 -15.93 7.03 0.53
C ARG A 107 -16.34 5.65 0.03
N ASP A 108 -15.50 5.03 -0.79
CA ASP A 108 -15.73 3.65 -1.27
C ASP A 108 -15.67 2.62 -0.13
N PHE A 109 -14.85 2.88 0.90
CA PHE A 109 -14.76 2.03 2.08
C PHE A 109 -16.00 2.14 2.98
N ALA A 110 -16.59 3.34 3.11
CA ALA A 110 -17.72 3.61 3.98
C ALA A 110 -19.08 3.11 3.44
N GLY A 111 -19.19 2.86 2.13
CA GLY A 111 -20.39 2.36 1.45
C GLY A 111 -21.18 3.47 0.77
#